data_AF-A0A960SJX8-F1
#
_entry.id   AF-A0A960SJX8-F1
#
_cell.length_a   1.000
_cell.length_b   1.000
_cell.length_c   1.000
_cell.angle_alpha   90.00
_cell.angle_beta   90.00
_cell.angle_gamma   90.00
#
_symmetry.space_group_name_H-M   'P 1'
#
loop_
_entity.id
_entity.type
_entity.pdbx_description
1 polymer ?
#
loop_
_entity_poly.entity_id
_entity_poly.type
_entity_poly.pdbx_seq_one_letter_code
_entity_poly.pdbx_strand_id
1 'polypeptide(L)'
;MGNSNMRVVVAMLCLGGLPGADSLFSLETKAFENVIVYYEPGRFGGWPANAGVWNWGDEILVGFGKGYFEDKPHNHSINKNKPNIKSLARSLDGGVTWTVEERRDLNGDGAVPCPGGIDFAHPDFALIVNRTYFQV
;
A
#
# COMPACT_ATOMS: atom_id res chain seq x y z
N MET A 1 -10.54 31.79 14.24
CA MET A 1 -11.71 31.44 13.41
C MET A 1 -11.95 29.96 13.62
N GLY A 2 -12.97 29.63 14.41
CA GLY A 2 -13.25 28.27 14.84
C GLY A 2 -14.04 27.50 13.79
N ASN A 3 -13.67 26.25 13.57
CA ASN A 3 -14.52 25.28 12.88
C ASN A 3 -15.20 24.42 13.95
N SER A 4 -16.37 24.88 14.39
CA SER A 4 -17.32 24.07 15.12
C SER A 4 -17.96 23.08 14.15
N ASN A 5 -17.53 21.82 14.19
CA ASN A 5 -18.24 20.74 13.51
C ASN A 5 -19.60 20.53 14.20
N MET A 6 -20.66 20.97 13.53
CA MET A 6 -22.04 20.77 13.93
C MET A 6 -22.38 19.28 13.85
N ARG A 7 -22.57 18.64 15.01
CA ARG A 7 -23.14 17.29 15.12
C ARG A 7 -24.65 17.44 15.26
N VAL A 8 -25.40 17.15 14.19
CA VAL A 8 -26.86 17.01 14.27
C VAL A 8 -27.15 15.64 14.90
N VAL A 9 -27.57 15.64 16.16
CA VAL A 9 -28.12 14.46 16.83
C VAL A 9 -29.64 14.52 16.68
N VAL A 10 -30.21 13.69 15.82
CA VAL A 10 -31.66 13.43 15.82
C VAL A 10 -31.90 12.31 16.83
N ALA A 11 -32.32 12.68 18.04
CA ALA A 11 -32.85 11.75 19.03
C ALA A 11 -34.38 11.73 18.91
N MET A 12 -34.94 10.68 18.29
CA MET A 12 -36.34 10.32 18.51
C MET A 12 -36.40 9.49 19.80
N LEU A 13 -36.86 10.11 20.89
CA LEU A 13 -37.21 9.41 22.12
C LEU A 13 -38.59 8.76 21.96
N CYS A 14 -38.65 7.43 22.01
CA CYS A 14 -39.82 6.72 22.49
C CYS A 14 -39.45 6.04 23.82
N LEU A 15 -40.14 6.45 24.89
CA LEU A 15 -39.97 5.94 26.25
C LEU A 15 -40.47 4.50 26.36
N GLY A 16 -39.65 3.61 26.94
CA GLY A 16 -40.02 2.25 27.31
C GLY A 16 -38.83 1.50 27.91
N GLY A 17 -38.83 1.33 29.24
CA GLY A 17 -37.64 0.97 30.02
C GLY A 17 -37.12 -0.46 29.88
N LEU A 18 -35.80 -0.57 29.95
CA LEU A 18 -35.02 -1.71 30.46
C LEU A 18 -33.69 -1.15 31.04
N PRO A 19 -33.28 -1.50 32.26
CA PRO A 19 -31.94 -1.20 32.75
C PRO A 19 -30.99 -2.31 32.27
N GLY A 20 -30.22 -2.04 31.23
CA GLY A 20 -29.23 -3.01 30.76
C GLY A 20 -28.61 -2.67 29.41
N ALA A 21 -27.40 -2.12 29.46
CA ALA A 21 -26.41 -2.06 28.38
C ALA A 21 -26.74 -1.21 27.14
N ASP A 22 -26.83 0.11 27.33
CA ASP A 22 -26.47 1.06 26.27
C ASP A 22 -24.95 1.13 26.14
N SER A 23 -24.31 0.03 25.73
CA SER A 23 -22.98 0.13 25.13
C SER A 23 -23.18 0.62 23.70
N LEU A 24 -23.43 1.92 23.57
CA LEU A 24 -23.33 2.62 22.30
C LEU A 24 -21.87 2.54 21.87
N PHE A 25 -21.55 1.52 21.08
CA PHE A 25 -20.33 1.52 20.28
C PHE A 25 -20.46 2.72 19.33
N SER A 26 -19.90 3.85 19.75
CA SER A 26 -19.54 4.92 18.84
C SER A 26 -18.57 4.29 17.86
N LEU A 27 -19.06 3.96 16.67
CA LEU A 27 -18.21 3.76 15.51
C LEU A 27 -17.50 5.09 15.31
N GLU A 28 -16.33 5.26 15.95
CA GLU A 28 -15.44 6.35 15.58
C GLU A 28 -15.20 6.18 14.08
N THR A 29 -15.67 7.16 13.32
CA THR A 29 -15.19 7.34 11.95
C THR A 29 -13.69 7.53 12.05
N LYS A 30 -12.93 6.46 11.81
CA LYS A 30 -11.48 6.51 11.76
C LYS A 30 -11.13 7.51 10.67
N ALA A 31 -10.62 8.68 11.08
CA ALA A 31 -10.19 9.70 10.14
C ALA A 31 -9.14 9.06 9.22
N PHE A 32 -9.27 9.30 7.91
CA PHE A 32 -8.26 8.87 6.95
C PHE A 32 -7.18 9.95 6.85
N GLU A 33 -5.93 9.52 6.71
CA GLU A 33 -4.80 10.41 6.45
C GLU A 33 -4.13 10.03 5.13
N ASN A 34 -3.58 11.04 4.46
CA ASN A 34 -2.72 10.83 3.29
C ASN A 34 -1.27 10.90 3.75
N VAL A 35 -0.50 9.85 3.45
CA VAL A 35 0.93 9.76 3.76
C VAL A 35 1.76 9.69 2.48
N ILE A 36 3.00 10.14 2.56
CA ILE A 36 3.97 9.99 1.48
C ILE A 36 4.76 8.70 1.73
N VAL A 37 4.48 7.66 0.94
CA VAL A 37 5.22 6.39 0.99
C VAL A 37 6.63 6.55 0.43
N TYR A 38 6.78 7.32 -0.64
CA TYR A 38 8.07 7.57 -1.28
C TYR A 38 8.07 8.91 -2.03
N TYR A 39 9.15 9.67 -1.83
CA TYR A 39 9.46 10.87 -2.60
C TYR A 39 10.98 11.07 -2.64
N GLU A 40 11.51 11.31 -3.83
CA GLU A 40 12.91 11.71 -4.04
C GLU A 40 12.94 12.70 -5.21
N PRO A 41 13.49 13.91 -5.05
CA PRO A 41 13.59 14.88 -6.14
C PRO A 41 14.27 14.30 -7.39
N GLY A 42 13.65 14.51 -8.56
CA GLY A 42 14.15 13.98 -9.83
C GLY A 42 13.91 12.49 -10.06
N ARG A 43 13.16 11.81 -9.19
CA ARG A 43 12.78 10.40 -9.37
C ARG A 43 11.32 10.22 -9.74
N PHE A 44 11.08 9.17 -10.51
CA PHE A 44 9.77 8.60 -10.74
C PHE A 44 9.51 7.50 -9.71
N GLY A 45 8.39 7.56 -9.00
CA GLY A 45 7.88 6.49 -8.16
C GLY A 45 6.47 6.14 -8.60
N GLY A 46 6.26 4.99 -9.23
CA GLY A 46 4.97 4.69 -9.83
C GLY A 46 4.72 3.23 -10.15
N TRP A 47 3.56 2.98 -10.74
CA TRP A 47 3.03 1.65 -11.06
C TRP A 47 2.89 0.68 -9.87
N PRO A 48 2.37 1.12 -8.71
CA PRO A 48 2.21 0.22 -7.56
C PRO A 48 1.22 -0.93 -7.84
N ALA A 49 0.21 -0.68 -8.65
CA ALA A 49 -0.77 -1.68 -9.08
C ALA A 49 -0.14 -2.90 -9.80
N ASN A 50 1.03 -2.71 -10.40
CA ASN A 50 1.73 -3.75 -11.18
C ASN A 50 2.80 -4.47 -10.36
N ALA A 51 2.99 -4.07 -9.10
CA ALA A 51 4.06 -4.57 -8.25
C ALA A 51 3.55 -5.16 -6.94
N GLY A 52 2.26 -5.02 -6.63
CA GLY A 52 1.57 -5.70 -5.52
C GLY A 52 1.53 -4.88 -4.23
N VAL A 53 0.56 -5.22 -3.38
CA VAL A 53 0.35 -4.67 -2.04
C VAL A 53 -0.04 -5.84 -1.14
N TRP A 54 0.65 -5.99 -0.01
CA TRP A 54 0.38 -7.01 1.00
C TRP A 54 0.27 -6.38 2.37
N ASN A 55 -0.48 -7.03 3.26
CA ASN A 55 -0.69 -6.58 4.62
C ASN A 55 -0.70 -7.78 5.57
N TRP A 56 0.04 -7.66 6.67
CA TRP A 56 0.12 -8.64 7.76
C TRP A 56 -0.01 -7.89 9.09
N GLY A 57 -1.25 -7.66 9.52
CA GLY A 57 -1.52 -6.83 10.70
C GLY A 57 -1.10 -5.38 10.47
N ASP A 58 -0.17 -4.87 11.27
CA ASP A 58 0.37 -3.51 11.11
C ASP A 58 1.49 -3.43 10.06
N GLU A 59 1.94 -4.56 9.52
CA GLU A 59 2.92 -4.58 8.44
C GLU A 59 2.24 -4.38 7.09
N ILE A 60 2.76 -3.46 6.29
CA ILE A 60 2.31 -3.21 4.92
C ILE A 60 3.51 -3.21 3.99
N LEU A 61 3.42 -3.95 2.89
CA LEU A 61 4.45 -3.99 1.85
C LEU A 61 3.85 -3.56 0.51
N VAL A 62 4.45 -2.56 -0.13
CA VAL A 62 4.01 -2.02 -1.42
C VAL A 62 5.16 -2.08 -2.41
N GLY A 63 4.97 -2.78 -3.53
CA GLY A 63 5.90 -2.74 -4.65
C GLY A 63 5.67 -1.52 -5.54
N PHE A 64 6.73 -0.99 -6.15
CA PHE A 64 6.64 0.06 -7.17
C PHE A 64 7.89 0.10 -8.07
N GLY A 65 7.82 0.84 -9.18
CA GLY A 65 8.98 1.17 -10.01
C GLY A 65 9.63 2.48 -9.56
N LYS A 66 10.91 2.42 -9.21
CA LYS A 66 11.77 3.58 -8.90
C LYS A 66 12.65 3.89 -10.11
N GLY A 67 12.28 4.93 -10.85
CA GLY A 67 12.99 5.38 -12.05
C GLY A 67 13.50 6.81 -11.93
N TYR A 68 14.02 7.35 -13.03
CA TYR A 68 14.34 8.77 -13.14
C TYR A 68 13.14 9.50 -13.74
N PHE A 69 12.78 10.65 -13.15
CA PHE A 69 11.75 11.51 -13.71
C PHE A 69 12.24 12.15 -15.01
N GLU A 70 11.35 12.25 -15.98
CA GLU A 70 11.53 13.03 -17.21
C GLU A 70 10.16 13.54 -17.61
N ASP A 71 10.01 14.85 -17.76
CA ASP A 71 8.75 15.45 -18.14
C ASP A 71 8.38 15.07 -19.58
N LYS A 72 7.19 14.49 -19.73
CA LYS A 72 6.66 13.97 -20.99
C LYS A 72 5.16 14.25 -21.03
N PRO A 73 4.70 15.31 -21.72
CA PRO A 73 3.31 15.75 -21.64
C PRO A 73 2.28 14.73 -22.18
N HIS A 74 2.72 13.76 -22.97
CA HIS A 74 1.85 12.78 -23.65
C HIS A 74 2.19 11.32 -23.33
N ASN A 75 3.04 11.05 -22.33
CA ASN A 75 3.49 9.71 -21.99
C ASN A 75 3.77 9.58 -20.48
N HIS A 76 4.09 8.37 -20.00
CA HIS A 76 4.58 8.20 -18.63
C HIS A 76 5.84 9.03 -18.40
N SER A 77 5.85 9.84 -17.34
CA SER A 77 6.92 10.78 -16.94
C SER A 77 8.14 10.08 -16.32
N ILE A 78 8.65 9.07 -17.02
CA ILE A 78 9.82 8.28 -16.64
C ILE A 78 10.84 8.32 -17.79
N ASN A 79 12.09 8.52 -17.44
CA ASN A 79 13.20 8.39 -18.37
C ASN A 79 13.47 6.91 -18.66
N LYS A 80 13.04 6.43 -19.83
CA LYS A 80 13.21 5.04 -20.27
C LYS A 80 14.65 4.70 -20.67
N ASN A 81 15.52 5.70 -20.81
CA ASN A 81 16.95 5.50 -21.11
C ASN A 81 17.80 5.34 -19.84
N LYS A 82 17.19 5.45 -18.66
CA LYS A 82 17.84 5.23 -17.37
C LYS A 82 17.23 4.03 -16.65
N PRO A 83 17.95 3.42 -15.68
CA PRO A 83 17.42 2.29 -14.94
C PRO A 83 16.09 2.60 -14.25
N ASN A 84 15.17 1.64 -14.32
CA ASN A 84 13.97 1.55 -13.51
C ASN A 84 14.11 0.34 -12.60
N ILE A 85 14.22 0.56 -11.29
CA ILE A 85 14.49 -0.47 -10.30
C ILE A 85 13.16 -0.83 -9.62
N LYS A 86 12.85 -2.12 -9.53
CA LYS A 86 11.76 -2.59 -8.68
C LYS A 86 12.14 -2.32 -7.23
N SER A 87 11.27 -1.61 -6.53
CA SER A 87 11.46 -1.22 -5.14
C SER A 87 10.28 -1.67 -4.31
N LEU A 88 10.54 -1.93 -3.04
CA LEU A 88 9.53 -2.26 -2.04
C LEU A 88 9.54 -1.16 -0.97
N ALA A 89 8.38 -0.63 -0.63
CA ALA A 89 8.19 0.21 0.55
C ALA A 89 7.51 -0.62 1.64
N ARG A 90 8.09 -0.65 2.83
CA ARG A 90 7.57 -1.39 3.99
C ARG A 90 7.23 -0.45 5.13
N SER A 91 6.06 -0.62 5.71
CA SER A 91 5.65 -0.05 6.99
C SER A 91 5.47 -1.17 8.01
N LEU A 92 5.79 -0.91 9.28
CA LEU A 92 5.61 -1.82 10.42
C LEU A 92 4.65 -1.25 11.48
N ASP A 93 4.03 -0.11 11.19
CA ASP A 93 3.24 0.70 12.12
C ASP A 93 1.88 1.11 11.52
N GLY A 94 1.32 0.26 10.64
CA GLY A 94 0.00 0.46 10.05
C GLY A 94 -0.04 1.54 8.97
N GLY A 95 1.11 1.89 8.39
CA GLY A 95 1.24 2.86 7.29
C GLY A 95 1.69 4.25 7.71
N VAL A 96 2.13 4.45 8.96
CA VAL A 96 2.56 5.77 9.49
C VAL A 96 3.98 6.10 9.02
N THR A 97 4.92 5.15 9.12
CA THR A 97 6.30 5.30 8.63
C THR A 97 6.66 4.24 7.59
N TRP A 98 7.55 4.61 6.66
CA TRP A 98 7.90 3.78 5.51
C TRP A 98 9.42 3.72 5.31
N THR A 99 9.92 2.52 5.05
CA THR A 99 11.31 2.26 4.62
C THR A 99 11.30 1.70 3.21
N VAL A 100 12.19 2.20 2.35
CA VAL A 100 12.27 1.76 0.94
C VAL A 100 13.52 0.91 0.70
N GLU A 101 13.31 -0.24 0.08
CA GLU A 101 14.35 -1.17 -0.35
C GLU A 101 14.41 -1.22 -1.88
N GLU A 102 15.60 -1.05 -2.45
CA GLU A 102 15.84 -1.30 -3.88
C GLU A 102 16.12 -2.79 -4.11
N ARG A 103 15.32 -3.43 -4.95
CA ARG A 103 15.34 -4.87 -5.19
C ARG A 103 15.57 -5.17 -6.67
N ARG A 104 16.83 -5.00 -7.09
CA ARG A 104 17.27 -5.25 -8.48
C ARG A 104 17.05 -6.69 -8.92
N ASP A 105 17.13 -7.64 -7.98
CA ASP A 105 16.80 -9.04 -8.22
C ASP A 105 15.34 -9.23 -8.70
N LEU A 106 14.42 -8.35 -8.28
CA LEU A 106 13.02 -8.37 -8.75
C LEU A 106 12.85 -7.83 -10.17
N ASN A 107 13.89 -7.25 -10.79
CA ASN A 107 13.91 -6.95 -12.23
C ASN A 107 14.19 -8.20 -13.09
N GLY A 108 14.50 -9.33 -12.46
CA GLY A 108 14.89 -10.58 -13.14
C GLY A 108 16.39 -10.76 -13.30
N ASP A 109 17.21 -9.85 -12.75
CA ASP A 109 18.67 -9.99 -12.73
C ASP A 109 19.06 -11.20 -11.88
N GLY A 110 19.77 -12.16 -12.47
CA GLY A 110 20.21 -13.37 -11.75
C GLY A 110 19.10 -14.39 -11.46
N ALA A 111 18.00 -14.37 -12.22
CA ALA A 111 16.94 -15.36 -12.08
C ALA A 111 17.46 -16.79 -12.29
N VAL A 112 17.06 -17.69 -11.39
CA VAL A 112 17.36 -19.13 -11.44
C VAL A 112 16.06 -19.93 -11.61
N PRO A 113 16.12 -21.19 -12.07
CA PRO A 113 14.96 -22.06 -12.06
C PRO A 113 14.31 -22.13 -10.68
N CYS A 114 12.97 -22.16 -10.63
CA CYS A 114 12.25 -22.29 -9.38
C CYS A 114 12.69 -23.60 -8.68
N PRO A 115 13.14 -23.54 -7.41
CA PRO A 115 13.55 -24.75 -6.70
C PRO A 115 12.36 -25.68 -6.38
N GLY A 116 11.11 -25.25 -6.63
CA GLY A 116 9.91 -25.97 -6.22
C GLY A 116 9.69 -25.91 -4.71
N GLY A 117 8.76 -26.74 -4.21
CA GLY A 117 8.49 -26.85 -2.78
C GLY A 117 7.90 -25.58 -2.13
N ILE A 118 7.28 -24.70 -2.93
CA ILE A 118 6.64 -23.49 -2.43
C ILE A 118 5.33 -23.88 -1.73
N ASP A 119 5.23 -23.53 -0.44
CA ASP A 119 3.97 -23.62 0.29
C ASP A 119 3.10 -22.40 -0.04
N PHE A 120 2.23 -22.56 -1.04
CA PHE A 120 1.27 -21.53 -1.43
C PHE A 120 0.16 -21.29 -0.38
N ALA A 121 0.05 -22.13 0.64
CA ALA A 121 -0.92 -21.98 1.71
C ALA A 121 -0.36 -21.25 2.94
N HIS A 122 0.93 -20.88 2.93
CA HIS A 122 1.55 -20.15 4.04
C HIS A 122 0.82 -18.80 4.25
N PRO A 123 0.41 -18.45 5.49
CA PRO A 123 -0.35 -17.23 5.76
C PRO A 123 0.38 -15.95 5.37
N ASP A 124 1.72 -15.99 5.40
CA ASP A 124 2.58 -14.86 5.01
C ASP A 124 3.05 -14.90 3.54
N PHE A 125 2.44 -15.74 2.71
CA PHE A 125 2.84 -15.86 1.32
C PHE A 125 2.60 -14.56 0.53
N ALA A 126 3.65 -14.06 -0.11
CA ALA A 126 3.59 -12.97 -1.09
C ALA A 126 4.29 -13.36 -2.38
N LEU A 127 3.67 -13.03 -3.51
CA LEU A 127 4.18 -13.33 -4.84
C LEU A 127 4.10 -12.12 -5.75
N ILE A 128 5.22 -11.80 -6.38
CA ILE A 128 5.28 -10.89 -7.53
C ILE A 128 5.42 -11.74 -8.78
N VAL A 129 4.49 -11.59 -9.72
CA VAL A 129 4.58 -12.21 -11.03
C VAL A 129 5.08 -11.17 -12.02
N ASN A 130 6.24 -11.44 -12.62
CA ASN A 130 6.80 -10.63 -13.70
C ASN A 130 6.69 -11.41 -15.03
N ARG A 131 6.26 -10.73 -16.10
CA ARG A 131 6.04 -11.26 -17.48
C ARG A 131 4.77 -12.10 -17.67
N THR A 132 4.56 -12.54 -18.91
CA THR A 132 3.30 -13.06 -19.47
C THR A 132 3.10 -14.56 -19.36
N TYR A 133 4.04 -15.30 -18.79
CA TYR A 133 3.90 -16.75 -18.63
C TYR A 133 4.40 -17.22 -17.27
N PHE A 134 3.63 -18.12 -16.69
CA PHE A 134 3.97 -18.94 -15.54
C PHE A 134 4.08 -20.37 -16.05
N GLN A 135 5.24 -21.00 -15.92
CA GLN A 135 5.43 -22.42 -16.23
C GLN A 135 5.57 -23.17 -14.90
N VAL A 136 4.69 -24.15 -14.70
CA VAL A 136 4.71 -25.09 -13.58
C VAL A 136 5.24 -26.44 -14.07
#